data_AF-A0A937IFT9-F1
#
_entry.id   AF-A0A937IFT9-F1
#
_cell.length_a   1.000
_cell.length_b   1.000
_cell.length_c   1.000
_cell.angle_alpha   90.00
_cell.angle_beta   90.00
_cell.angle_gamma   90.00
#
_symmetry.space_group_name_H-M   'P 1'
#
loop_
_entity.id
_entity.type
_entity.pdbx_description
1 polymer ?
#
loop_
_entity_poly.entity_id
_entity_poly.type
_entity_poly.pdbx_seq_one_letter_code
_entity_poly.pdbx_strand_id
1 'polypeptide(L)'
;MIMKDFSKKLAKKPLALSPLSLAIAACGGGGGDSSSSNQSNSSTSTSYGSSLHSITSREMESNNTPKTSNFLKQTTFSGQSYSSTDDDYFQLNIPSWDVIKLTFSSNHWDDHEVSIIDSLGFTLSSKSISNNGTLVAKPYHDGEVYILVEGSDYDTANYTISLSQGSGNYEMEPNNFPDDADQIYNNTPIKGQSSSRTDDDYFVFTATSGTTTVSFSSGHWDDHQVTILNSAQQTMSQSSISNTGSVTSSTFIGQEYYVLVSGSDYDQEEYTLTLNPSNNPPIGNLSINGDKSEGQTLTVDTSLLVDLDGLGAFAYQWLRDGVDIYLENSQNYQLTALDIGSKISVRISYIDGAGKNEIINSQETIAISSAKTAQYYHNLFFDDFDDVRWENNIDQAAYTFGFATPENKYLWTDFELQNVREFTNSEKDIVIKAMSDWGEALPEVHFTQSDDGSRPDLFFCIGSTPYGTDGYWNSTWSLPDRIVIKSLIRFDESNPNINFRKTALHEIGNILGLGDIKPNPNIDSIMEDPFQYTYSSNGLTDFDVSMINTIYNYDGNLEIIT
;
A
#
# COMPACT_ATOMS: atom_id res chain seq x y z
N MET A 1 12.21 27.42 15.83
CA MET A 1 11.64 28.67 15.28
C MET A 1 10.13 28.51 15.30
N ILE A 2 9.45 29.49 15.89
CA ILE A 2 8.09 29.43 16.45
C ILE A 2 7.04 29.91 15.42
N MET A 3 5.87 29.26 15.46
CA MET A 3 4.49 29.70 15.09
C MET A 3 4.05 29.95 13.63
N LYS A 4 2.91 29.29 13.34
CA LYS A 4 1.65 29.78 12.74
C LYS A 4 1.68 30.31 11.30
N ASP A 5 0.91 29.68 10.40
CA ASP A 5 -0.42 30.25 10.14
C ASP A 5 -1.44 29.24 9.58
N PHE A 6 -2.61 29.28 10.21
CA PHE A 6 -3.87 28.67 9.80
C PHE A 6 -4.59 29.69 8.92
N SER A 7 -5.15 29.26 7.79
CA SER A 7 -6.39 29.74 7.14
C SER A 7 -6.28 29.89 5.63
N LYS A 8 -7.09 29.10 4.92
CA LYS A 8 -8.08 29.56 3.92
C LYS A 8 -8.80 28.35 3.33
N LYS A 9 -9.86 27.91 4.02
CA LYS A 9 -11.01 27.19 3.46
C LYS A 9 -12.14 28.21 3.35
N LEU A 10 -12.60 28.50 2.14
CA LEU A 10 -13.84 29.18 1.70
C LEU A 10 -13.73 29.24 0.17
N ALA A 11 -14.72 28.99 -0.67
CA ALA A 11 -16.11 28.58 -0.54
C ALA A 11 -16.57 28.23 -1.96
N LYS A 12 -17.39 27.19 -2.14
CA LYS A 12 -18.40 27.06 -3.20
C LYS A 12 -19.23 25.81 -2.92
N LYS A 13 -20.32 25.99 -2.17
CA LYS A 13 -21.49 25.12 -2.21
C LYS A 13 -22.68 26.00 -2.65
N PRO A 14 -23.53 25.54 -3.58
CA PRO A 14 -24.65 26.29 -4.10
C PRO A 14 -25.80 26.39 -3.09
N LEU A 15 -26.61 27.44 -3.26
CA LEU A 15 -27.73 27.81 -2.40
C LEU A 15 -28.85 26.75 -2.41
N ALA A 16 -29.20 26.25 -1.23
CA ALA A 16 -30.49 25.62 -0.98
C ALA A 16 -31.47 26.69 -0.45
N LEU A 17 -32.47 27.03 -1.24
CA LEU A 17 -33.66 27.76 -0.77
C LEU A 17 -34.58 26.75 -0.09
N SER A 18 -34.72 26.86 1.23
CA SER A 18 -35.77 26.16 1.98
C SER A 18 -37.07 26.97 1.96
N PRO A 19 -38.24 26.32 1.88
CA PRO A 19 -39.52 27.02 1.93
C PRO A 19 -39.87 27.45 3.37
N LEU A 20 -40.27 28.71 3.51
CA LEU A 20 -40.85 29.26 4.74
C LEU A 20 -42.17 28.53 5.06
N SER A 21 -42.16 27.69 6.08
CA SER A 21 -43.36 27.21 6.76
C SER A 21 -43.88 28.29 7.71
N LEU A 22 -44.95 29.00 7.33
CA LEU A 22 -45.65 29.92 8.21
C LEU A 22 -46.85 29.20 8.86
N ALA A 23 -46.65 28.69 10.07
CA ALA A 23 -47.73 28.27 10.95
C ALA A 23 -48.24 29.50 11.74
N ILE A 24 -49.53 29.82 11.63
CA ILE A 24 -50.19 30.75 12.56
C ILE A 24 -51.25 29.98 13.34
N ALA A 25 -51.00 29.89 14.65
CA ALA A 25 -51.87 29.34 15.67
C ALA A 25 -53.00 30.33 16.03
N ALA A 26 -54.15 29.78 16.41
CA ALA A 26 -55.28 30.50 16.97
C ALA A 26 -55.14 30.74 18.47
N CYS A 27 -55.38 31.98 18.93
CA CYS A 27 -56.00 32.39 20.20
C CYS A 27 -56.07 33.93 20.13
N GLY A 28 -57.20 34.63 20.22
CA GLY A 28 -58.13 34.69 21.35
C GLY A 28 -57.96 36.04 22.06
N GLY A 29 -58.95 36.94 21.96
CA GLY A 29 -59.14 38.04 22.92
C GLY A 29 -59.33 39.47 22.37
N GLY A 30 -60.60 39.91 22.33
CA GLY A 30 -61.03 41.11 23.06
C GLY A 30 -60.97 42.51 22.42
N GLY A 31 -62.12 42.97 21.94
CA GLY A 31 -62.72 44.27 22.37
C GLY A 31 -62.46 45.53 21.54
N GLY A 32 -63.56 46.21 21.17
CA GLY A 32 -63.59 47.67 21.03
C GLY A 32 -64.16 48.25 19.72
N ASP A 33 -65.43 48.64 19.78
CA ASP A 33 -66.25 49.48 18.89
C ASP A 33 -65.55 50.46 17.91
N SER A 34 -66.04 50.55 16.67
CA SER A 34 -66.98 51.62 16.23
C SER A 34 -67.11 51.78 14.71
N SER A 35 -68.36 51.65 14.25
CA SER A 35 -69.07 52.38 13.17
C SER A 35 -68.52 52.52 11.72
N SER A 36 -69.39 52.07 10.80
CA SER A 36 -69.74 52.65 9.47
C SER A 36 -68.70 52.51 8.35
N SER A 37 -69.03 52.22 7.09
CA SER A 37 -70.28 52.22 6.32
C SER A 37 -70.09 51.43 5.01
N ASN A 38 -71.20 50.85 4.53
CA ASN A 38 -71.52 50.51 3.13
C ASN A 38 -70.53 50.96 2.04
N GLN A 39 -70.13 50.04 1.16
CA GLN A 39 -70.73 49.96 -0.17
C GLN A 39 -70.37 48.67 -0.90
N SER A 40 -71.43 48.04 -1.39
CA SER A 40 -71.49 47.00 -2.39
C SER A 40 -70.72 47.36 -3.67
N ASN A 41 -69.95 46.41 -4.20
CA ASN A 41 -69.87 46.23 -5.63
C ASN A 41 -69.77 44.74 -5.97
N SER A 42 -70.75 44.29 -6.73
CA SER A 42 -70.85 42.93 -7.26
C SER A 42 -69.88 42.75 -8.43
N SER A 43 -69.14 41.66 -8.41
CA SER A 43 -68.70 41.00 -9.64
C SER A 43 -68.65 39.51 -9.37
N THR A 44 -69.61 38.83 -9.99
CA THR A 44 -69.76 37.38 -10.11
C THR A 44 -68.46 36.69 -10.51
N SER A 45 -67.92 35.85 -9.64
CA SER A 45 -67.05 34.74 -10.04
C SER A 45 -67.82 33.43 -9.88
N THR A 46 -68.28 32.91 -11.00
CA THR A 46 -68.69 31.51 -11.14
C THR A 46 -67.50 30.62 -10.78
N SER A 47 -67.62 29.93 -9.65
CA SER A 47 -66.75 28.83 -9.27
C SER A 47 -66.97 27.66 -10.25
N TYR A 48 -66.07 27.49 -11.21
CA TYR A 48 -65.87 26.19 -11.83
C TYR A 48 -65.18 25.30 -10.79
N GLY A 49 -65.97 24.46 -10.13
CA GLY A 49 -65.44 23.34 -9.37
C GLY A 49 -64.68 22.43 -10.32
N SER A 50 -63.40 22.18 -10.03
CA SER A 50 -62.63 21.11 -10.63
C SER A 50 -63.32 19.79 -10.31
N SER A 51 -64.00 19.22 -11.30
CA SER A 51 -64.59 17.90 -11.18
C SER A 51 -63.49 16.88 -10.92
N LEU A 52 -63.60 16.19 -9.79
CA LEU A 52 -62.96 14.92 -9.53
C LEU A 52 -63.26 13.97 -10.71
N HIS A 53 -62.25 13.72 -11.54
CA HIS A 53 -62.36 12.81 -12.68
C HIS A 53 -62.49 11.36 -12.18
N SER A 54 -63.50 10.67 -12.71
CA SER A 54 -63.95 9.35 -12.27
C SER A 54 -62.99 8.21 -12.65
N ILE A 55 -63.07 7.13 -11.88
CA ILE A 55 -62.26 5.91 -11.93
C ILE A 55 -62.72 5.04 -13.12
N THR A 56 -61.95 5.00 -14.20
CA THR A 56 -62.03 3.97 -15.27
C THR A 56 -60.68 3.27 -15.40
N SER A 57 -60.69 1.96 -15.68
CA SER A 57 -59.49 1.17 -15.99
C SER A 57 -59.07 1.30 -17.47
N ARG A 58 -59.69 2.23 -18.20
CA ARG A 58 -59.42 2.55 -19.60
C ARG A 58 -59.10 4.04 -19.70
N GLU A 59 -58.27 4.39 -20.66
CA GLU A 59 -57.87 5.77 -20.99
C GLU A 59 -59.06 6.73 -21.14
N MET A 60 -58.77 8.01 -20.99
CA MET A 60 -59.65 9.11 -21.36
C MET A 60 -58.93 9.97 -22.39
N GLU A 61 -59.46 9.94 -23.61
CA GLU A 61 -59.00 10.64 -24.80
C GLU A 61 -58.72 12.14 -24.59
N SER A 62 -57.84 12.69 -25.42
CA SER A 62 -57.18 14.02 -25.27
C SER A 62 -55.99 14.00 -24.30
N ASN A 63 -55.48 12.84 -23.97
CA ASN A 63 -54.29 12.55 -23.17
C ASN A 63 -52.97 12.67 -23.96
N ASN A 64 -52.97 13.37 -25.10
CA ASN A 64 -51.87 13.48 -26.06
C ASN A 64 -50.70 14.39 -25.61
N THR A 65 -50.69 14.83 -24.35
CA THR A 65 -49.58 15.60 -23.78
C THR A 65 -49.41 15.27 -22.31
N PRO A 66 -48.21 15.50 -21.72
CA PRO A 66 -48.01 15.34 -20.28
C PRO A 66 -49.02 16.12 -19.42
N LYS A 67 -49.43 17.32 -19.88
CA LYS A 67 -50.39 18.19 -19.17
C LYS A 67 -51.82 17.67 -19.19
N THR A 68 -52.17 16.84 -20.15
CA THR A 68 -53.51 16.27 -20.31
C THR A 68 -53.56 14.78 -19.97
N SER A 69 -52.46 14.25 -19.44
CA SER A 69 -52.27 12.85 -19.10
C SER A 69 -53.34 12.29 -18.17
N ASN A 70 -53.55 10.98 -18.28
CA ASN A 70 -54.46 10.25 -17.39
C ASN A 70 -53.74 9.84 -16.10
N PHE A 71 -54.25 10.28 -14.94
CA PHE A 71 -53.68 9.90 -13.64
C PHE A 71 -53.93 8.43 -13.31
N LEU A 72 -52.85 7.67 -13.17
CA LEU A 72 -52.87 6.26 -12.80
C LEU A 72 -53.06 6.10 -11.29
N LYS A 73 -54.29 5.80 -10.86
CA LYS A 73 -54.62 5.46 -9.46
C LYS A 73 -54.70 3.95 -9.19
N GLN A 74 -54.47 3.12 -10.21
CA GLN A 74 -54.47 1.66 -10.17
C GLN A 74 -53.16 1.14 -10.79
N THR A 75 -52.89 -0.16 -10.66
CA THR A 75 -51.67 -0.76 -11.23
C THR A 75 -51.85 -1.23 -12.66
N THR A 76 -53.06 -1.19 -13.23
CA THR A 76 -53.33 -1.67 -14.59
C THR A 76 -54.32 -0.76 -15.30
N PHE A 77 -54.01 -0.39 -16.55
CA PHE A 77 -54.82 0.47 -17.40
C PHE A 77 -54.80 -0.03 -18.84
N SER A 78 -55.91 0.16 -19.55
CA SER A 78 -56.03 -0.19 -20.97
C SER A 78 -56.16 1.06 -21.81
N GLY A 79 -55.65 1.01 -23.04
CA GLY A 79 -55.75 2.10 -23.99
C GLY A 79 -55.79 1.63 -25.44
N GLN A 80 -55.79 2.57 -26.38
CA GLN A 80 -55.80 2.34 -27.81
C GLN A 80 -55.30 3.57 -28.58
N SER A 81 -54.19 3.42 -29.30
CA SER A 81 -53.66 4.48 -30.16
C SER A 81 -54.38 4.46 -31.51
N TYR A 82 -55.33 5.36 -31.77
CA TYR A 82 -56.20 5.31 -32.95
C TYR A 82 -55.57 5.94 -34.22
N SER A 83 -54.51 6.74 -34.08
CA SER A 83 -53.80 7.40 -35.19
C SER A 83 -52.38 7.81 -34.83
N SER A 84 -51.57 8.22 -35.82
CA SER A 84 -50.22 8.77 -35.60
C SER A 84 -50.15 10.07 -34.80
N THR A 85 -51.29 10.68 -34.46
CA THR A 85 -51.37 11.86 -33.59
C THR A 85 -51.99 11.56 -32.23
N ASP A 86 -52.25 10.29 -31.96
CA ASP A 86 -52.94 9.79 -30.79
C ASP A 86 -51.96 9.25 -29.75
N ASP A 87 -51.09 10.14 -29.28
CA ASP A 87 -50.19 9.82 -28.18
C ASP A 87 -51.00 9.62 -26.91
N ASP A 88 -50.65 8.61 -26.12
CA ASP A 88 -51.30 8.33 -24.86
C ASP A 88 -50.35 8.58 -23.70
N TYR A 89 -50.55 9.69 -22.98
CA TYR A 89 -49.82 9.97 -21.76
C TYR A 89 -50.58 9.51 -20.52
N PHE A 90 -49.90 8.73 -19.69
CA PHE A 90 -50.39 8.33 -18.38
C PHE A 90 -49.43 8.81 -17.29
N GLN A 91 -49.95 9.43 -16.24
CA GLN A 91 -49.15 10.00 -15.16
C GLN A 91 -49.21 9.15 -13.91
N LEU A 92 -48.04 8.90 -13.31
CA LEU A 92 -47.88 8.21 -12.04
C LEU A 92 -47.03 9.05 -11.08
N ASN A 93 -47.46 9.10 -9.81
CA ASN A 93 -46.62 9.63 -8.74
C ASN A 93 -45.91 8.46 -8.07
N ILE A 94 -44.59 8.44 -8.13
CA ILE A 94 -43.77 7.35 -7.60
C ILE A 94 -43.02 7.83 -6.36
N PRO A 95 -43.04 7.08 -5.25
CA PRO A 95 -42.22 7.40 -4.07
C PRO A 95 -40.72 7.14 -4.34
N SER A 96 -39.87 7.73 -3.49
CA SER A 96 -38.42 7.81 -3.68
C SER A 96 -37.66 6.50 -3.96
N TRP A 97 -36.72 6.57 -4.92
CA TRP A 97 -35.61 5.65 -5.26
C TRP A 97 -35.94 4.21 -5.65
N ASP A 98 -37.17 3.96 -6.08
CA ASP A 98 -37.62 2.61 -6.41
C ASP A 98 -37.56 2.31 -7.91
N VAL A 99 -37.43 1.03 -8.26
CA VAL A 99 -37.37 0.60 -9.66
C VAL A 99 -38.80 0.48 -10.20
N ILE A 100 -39.08 1.11 -11.33
CA ILE A 100 -40.37 1.06 -12.02
C ILE A 100 -40.32 -0.12 -12.98
N LYS A 101 -41.30 -1.03 -12.89
CA LYS A 101 -41.48 -2.08 -13.88
C LYS A 101 -42.83 -1.93 -14.56
N LEU A 102 -42.78 -1.61 -15.85
CA LEU A 102 -43.94 -1.50 -16.73
C LEU A 102 -44.03 -2.75 -17.60
N THR A 103 -45.19 -3.40 -17.61
CA THR A 103 -45.52 -4.47 -18.56
C THR A 103 -46.54 -3.95 -19.55
N PHE A 104 -46.23 -4.08 -20.83
CA PHE A 104 -47.13 -3.73 -21.93
C PHE A 104 -47.63 -5.01 -22.60
N SER A 105 -48.90 -5.04 -22.98
CA SER A 105 -49.53 -6.15 -23.66
C SER A 105 -50.54 -5.64 -24.70
N SER A 106 -50.36 -6.03 -25.96
CA SER A 106 -51.33 -5.87 -27.04
C SER A 106 -51.66 -7.26 -27.61
N ASN A 107 -52.77 -7.36 -28.34
CA ASN A 107 -53.12 -8.58 -29.08
C ASN A 107 -52.86 -8.42 -30.59
N HIS A 108 -51.87 -7.60 -30.95
CA HIS A 108 -51.55 -7.26 -32.33
C HIS A 108 -50.08 -7.52 -32.64
N TRP A 109 -49.73 -7.56 -33.93
CA TRP A 109 -48.39 -7.92 -34.38
C TRP A 109 -47.52 -6.74 -34.77
N ASP A 110 -48.11 -5.54 -34.87
CA ASP A 110 -47.36 -4.31 -35.13
C ASP A 110 -46.78 -3.79 -33.82
N ASP A 111 -45.65 -3.10 -33.90
CA ASP A 111 -44.92 -2.62 -32.72
C ASP A 111 -45.52 -1.31 -32.19
N HIS A 112 -45.68 -1.23 -30.87
CA HIS A 112 -45.96 0.01 -30.15
C HIS A 112 -44.67 0.59 -29.58
N GLU A 113 -44.43 1.88 -29.79
CA GLU A 113 -43.37 2.59 -29.08
C GLU A 113 -43.87 2.98 -27.70
N VAL A 114 -43.25 2.42 -26.67
CA VAL A 114 -43.63 2.66 -25.28
C VAL A 114 -42.44 3.26 -24.56
N SER A 115 -42.65 4.34 -23.81
CA SER A 115 -41.60 5.04 -23.07
C SER A 115 -42.02 5.33 -21.64
N ILE A 116 -41.04 5.32 -20.73
CA ILE A 116 -41.13 5.91 -19.39
C ILE A 116 -40.35 7.22 -19.42
N ILE A 117 -40.98 8.33 -19.05
CA ILE A 117 -40.45 9.68 -19.17
C ILE A 117 -40.57 10.39 -17.82
N ASP A 118 -39.54 11.11 -17.39
CA ASP A 118 -39.59 11.89 -16.15
C ASP A 118 -40.34 13.23 -16.30
N SER A 119 -40.50 13.95 -15.19
CA SER A 119 -41.16 15.27 -15.19
C SER A 119 -40.42 16.37 -15.94
N LEU A 120 -39.14 16.16 -16.27
CA LEU A 120 -38.31 17.09 -17.03
C LEU A 120 -38.33 16.79 -18.53
N GLY A 121 -38.87 15.63 -18.93
CA GLY A 121 -38.99 15.18 -20.31
C GLY A 121 -37.86 14.26 -20.76
N PHE A 122 -37.02 13.75 -19.85
CA PHE A 122 -35.99 12.76 -20.17
C PHE A 122 -36.63 11.37 -20.24
N THR A 123 -36.31 10.63 -21.29
CA THR A 123 -36.65 9.22 -21.42
C THR A 123 -35.81 8.43 -20.42
N LEU A 124 -36.46 7.65 -19.56
CA LEU A 124 -35.81 6.79 -18.58
C LEU A 124 -35.69 5.33 -19.03
N SER A 125 -36.52 4.94 -19.99
CA SER A 125 -36.55 3.62 -20.64
C SER A 125 -37.50 3.73 -21.81
N SER A 126 -37.13 3.22 -22.98
CA SER A 126 -38.03 3.11 -24.14
C SER A 126 -37.87 1.76 -24.82
N LYS A 127 -38.95 1.27 -25.44
CA LYS A 127 -38.92 0.02 -26.19
C LYS A 127 -40.04 -0.06 -27.22
N SER A 128 -39.70 -0.54 -28.41
CA SER A 128 -40.62 -0.99 -29.44
C SER A 128 -41.18 -2.39 -29.11
N ILE A 129 -42.50 -2.54 -28.97
CA ILE A 129 -43.15 -3.77 -28.46
C ILE A 129 -44.34 -4.19 -29.33
N SER A 130 -44.24 -5.32 -30.02
CA SER A 130 -45.36 -5.89 -30.79
C SER A 130 -46.46 -6.52 -29.93
N ASN A 131 -46.16 -7.59 -29.17
CA ASN A 131 -47.17 -8.32 -28.41
C ASN A 131 -47.10 -8.05 -26.92
N ASN A 132 -45.99 -8.44 -26.29
CA ASN A 132 -45.79 -8.29 -24.86
C ASN A 132 -44.35 -7.86 -24.61
N GLY A 133 -44.18 -6.90 -23.72
CA GLY A 133 -42.87 -6.38 -23.39
C GLY A 133 -42.82 -5.85 -21.97
N THR A 134 -41.62 -5.58 -21.52
CA THR A 134 -41.37 -5.01 -20.20
C THR A 134 -40.35 -3.90 -20.35
N LEU A 135 -40.63 -2.77 -19.72
CA LEU A 135 -39.70 -1.67 -19.52
C LEU A 135 -39.35 -1.61 -18.04
N VAL A 136 -38.10 -1.29 -17.75
CA VAL A 136 -37.61 -1.10 -16.40
C VAL A 136 -36.82 0.19 -16.34
N ALA A 137 -37.16 1.06 -15.39
CA ALA A 137 -36.49 2.35 -15.23
C ALA A 137 -36.27 2.65 -13.75
N LYS A 138 -35.18 3.34 -13.43
CA LYS A 138 -34.93 3.86 -12.09
C LYS A 138 -34.73 5.38 -12.17
N PRO A 139 -35.69 6.18 -11.70
CA PRO A 139 -35.65 7.63 -11.84
C PRO A 139 -34.62 8.30 -10.92
N TYR A 140 -33.96 9.35 -11.41
CA TYR A 140 -32.97 10.15 -10.66
C TYR A 140 -33.56 10.97 -9.50
N HIS A 141 -34.83 11.35 -9.61
CA HIS A 141 -35.51 12.20 -8.63
C HIS A 141 -36.92 11.71 -8.29
N ASP A 142 -37.35 12.01 -7.07
CA ASP A 142 -38.75 11.93 -6.68
C ASP A 142 -39.56 12.85 -7.59
N GLY A 143 -40.67 12.35 -8.13
CA GLY A 143 -41.46 13.18 -9.01
C GLY A 143 -42.54 12.44 -9.77
N GLU A 144 -43.15 13.21 -10.66
CA GLU A 144 -44.13 12.73 -11.61
C GLU A 144 -43.38 11.99 -12.72
N VAL A 145 -43.82 10.76 -13.00
CA VAL A 145 -43.35 9.98 -14.15
C VAL A 145 -44.52 9.80 -15.09
N TYR A 146 -44.22 9.86 -16.37
CA TYR A 146 -45.16 9.71 -17.47
C TYR A 146 -44.85 8.43 -18.22
N ILE A 147 -45.89 7.67 -18.57
CA ILE A 147 -45.81 6.60 -19.55
C ILE A 147 -46.39 7.16 -20.83
N LEU A 148 -45.64 7.04 -21.91
CA LEU A 148 -46.05 7.40 -23.25
C LEU A 148 -46.22 6.11 -24.06
N VAL A 149 -47.39 5.93 -24.66
CA VAL A 149 -47.57 5.02 -25.79
C VAL A 149 -47.77 5.91 -27.01
N GLU A 150 -46.84 5.89 -27.97
CA GLU A 150 -46.90 6.79 -29.12
C GLU A 150 -48.02 6.41 -30.09
N GLY A 151 -48.63 7.44 -30.68
CA GLY A 151 -49.66 7.27 -31.70
C GLY A 151 -49.11 6.57 -32.95
N SER A 152 -49.90 5.65 -33.52
CA SER A 152 -49.54 4.95 -34.77
C SER A 152 -50.71 4.93 -35.74
N ASP A 153 -50.42 5.15 -37.04
CA ASP A 153 -51.40 4.89 -38.11
C ASP A 153 -51.46 3.40 -38.50
N TYR A 154 -50.53 2.60 -37.96
CA TYR A 154 -50.37 1.18 -38.29
C TYR A 154 -50.92 0.29 -37.18
N ASP A 155 -50.65 0.63 -35.92
CA ASP A 155 -51.20 -0.09 -34.77
C ASP A 155 -52.33 0.69 -34.11
N THR A 156 -53.55 0.18 -34.27
CA THR A 156 -54.76 0.69 -33.63
C THR A 156 -55.39 -0.30 -32.66
N ALA A 157 -54.62 -1.27 -32.19
CA ALA A 157 -55.10 -2.29 -31.28
C ALA A 157 -55.29 -1.76 -29.86
N ASN A 158 -56.19 -2.40 -29.12
CA ASN A 158 -56.26 -2.15 -27.68
C ASN A 158 -55.03 -2.77 -27.01
N TYR A 159 -54.43 -2.03 -26.10
CA TYR A 159 -53.34 -2.48 -25.27
C TYR A 159 -53.69 -2.40 -23.78
N THR A 160 -52.83 -2.98 -22.95
CA THR A 160 -52.88 -2.90 -21.50
C THR A 160 -51.49 -2.64 -20.95
N ILE A 161 -51.37 -1.63 -20.12
CA ILE A 161 -50.19 -1.33 -19.31
C ILE A 161 -50.43 -1.81 -17.87
N SER A 162 -49.41 -2.45 -17.28
CA SER A 162 -49.42 -2.85 -15.88
C SER A 162 -48.12 -2.44 -15.19
N LEU A 163 -48.26 -1.82 -14.03
CA LEU A 163 -47.17 -1.26 -13.24
C LEU A 163 -46.95 -2.07 -11.98
N SER A 164 -45.68 -2.30 -11.67
CA SER A 164 -45.24 -2.92 -10.43
C SER A 164 -43.95 -2.29 -9.94
N GLN A 165 -43.73 -2.35 -8.64
CA GLN A 165 -42.44 -2.06 -8.03
C GLN A 165 -41.46 -3.18 -8.40
N GLY A 166 -40.33 -2.79 -8.95
CA GLY A 166 -39.18 -3.63 -9.22
C GLY A 166 -38.17 -3.62 -8.06
N SER A 167 -37.08 -4.36 -8.24
CA SER A 167 -35.93 -4.33 -7.34
C SER A 167 -34.68 -4.75 -8.12
N GLY A 168 -33.54 -4.16 -7.84
CA GLY A 168 -32.29 -4.53 -8.49
C GLY A 168 -31.33 -3.35 -8.58
N ASN A 169 -30.12 -3.63 -9.08
CA ASN A 169 -29.15 -2.60 -9.40
C ASN A 169 -29.30 -2.22 -10.87
N TYR A 170 -30.01 -1.12 -11.09
CA TYR A 170 -30.26 -0.52 -12.37
C TYR A 170 -29.53 0.82 -12.45
N GLU A 171 -29.07 1.16 -13.64
CA GLU A 171 -28.66 2.51 -14.01
C GLU A 171 -29.78 3.51 -13.73
N MET A 172 -29.41 4.79 -13.66
CA MET A 172 -30.29 5.87 -13.30
C MET A 172 -30.22 6.97 -14.35
N GLU A 173 -31.32 7.14 -15.09
CA GLU A 173 -31.39 8.13 -16.15
C GLU A 173 -31.70 9.55 -15.64
N PRO A 174 -31.11 10.60 -16.26
CA PRO A 174 -30.11 10.53 -17.34
C PRO A 174 -28.69 10.25 -16.80
N ASN A 175 -27.95 9.34 -17.44
CA ASN A 175 -26.50 9.15 -17.20
C ASN A 175 -25.69 9.36 -18.51
N ASN A 176 -26.18 10.29 -19.32
CA ASN A 176 -25.76 10.54 -20.70
C ASN A 176 -24.39 11.22 -20.87
N PHE A 177 -23.77 11.61 -19.76
CA PHE A 177 -22.53 12.35 -19.71
C PHE A 177 -21.62 11.88 -18.54
N PRO A 178 -20.32 12.22 -18.56
CA PRO A 178 -19.46 11.90 -17.43
C PRO A 178 -19.89 12.52 -16.08
N ASP A 179 -20.54 13.68 -16.11
CA ASP A 179 -20.94 14.42 -14.89
C ASP A 179 -22.18 13.82 -14.19
N ASP A 180 -22.98 13.01 -14.90
CA ASP A 180 -24.16 12.30 -14.39
C ASP A 180 -23.99 10.77 -14.38
N ALA A 181 -22.76 10.29 -14.62
CA ALA A 181 -22.42 8.88 -14.67
C ALA A 181 -22.78 8.10 -13.39
N ASP A 182 -23.27 6.88 -13.58
CA ASP A 182 -23.62 5.97 -12.49
C ASP A 182 -22.41 5.31 -11.85
N GLN A 183 -22.37 5.27 -10.52
CA GLN A 183 -21.31 4.56 -9.82
C GLN A 183 -21.50 3.04 -9.96
N ILE A 184 -20.50 2.37 -10.56
CA ILE A 184 -20.41 0.91 -10.61
C ILE A 184 -19.33 0.41 -9.64
N TYR A 185 -19.51 -0.80 -9.10
CA TYR A 185 -18.59 -1.42 -8.14
C TYR A 185 -18.12 -2.79 -8.61
N ASN A 186 -16.91 -3.17 -8.18
CA ASN A 186 -16.31 -4.47 -8.50
C ASN A 186 -17.24 -5.63 -8.15
N ASN A 187 -17.35 -6.59 -9.07
CA ASN A 187 -18.12 -7.83 -8.94
C ASN A 187 -19.61 -7.61 -8.61
N THR A 188 -20.13 -6.39 -8.80
CA THR A 188 -21.53 -6.04 -8.57
C THR A 188 -22.16 -5.72 -9.92
N PRO A 189 -23.01 -6.61 -10.47
CA PRO A 189 -23.66 -6.34 -11.73
C PRO A 189 -24.57 -5.10 -11.64
N ILE A 190 -24.59 -4.29 -12.69
CA ILE A 190 -25.57 -3.24 -12.92
C ILE A 190 -26.25 -3.50 -14.26
N LYS A 191 -27.55 -3.23 -14.32
CA LYS A 191 -28.33 -3.33 -15.55
C LYS A 191 -28.57 -1.96 -16.14
N GLY A 192 -28.51 -1.87 -17.46
CA GLY A 192 -28.87 -0.67 -18.21
C GLY A 192 -29.60 -1.01 -19.51
N GLN A 193 -29.97 0.00 -20.28
CA GLN A 193 -30.69 -0.08 -21.53
C GLN A 193 -30.45 1.18 -22.36
N SER A 194 -29.86 1.02 -23.54
CA SER A 194 -29.69 2.13 -24.49
C SER A 194 -31.01 2.37 -25.26
N SER A 195 -31.84 3.29 -24.77
CA SER A 195 -33.21 3.52 -25.26
C SER A 195 -33.27 4.22 -26.63
N SER A 196 -32.17 4.87 -27.05
CA SER A 196 -32.05 5.54 -28.36
C SER A 196 -30.57 5.73 -28.76
N ARG A 197 -30.31 6.19 -29.99
CA ARG A 197 -28.97 6.62 -30.43
C ARG A 197 -28.32 7.76 -29.64
N THR A 198 -29.11 8.50 -28.88
CA THR A 198 -28.61 9.60 -28.04
C THR A 198 -28.58 9.23 -26.56
N ASP A 199 -28.85 7.96 -26.24
CA ASP A 199 -28.84 7.40 -24.90
C ASP A 199 -27.50 6.70 -24.64
N ASP A 200 -26.47 7.51 -24.38
CA ASP A 200 -25.11 7.06 -24.10
C ASP A 200 -24.94 6.78 -22.61
N ASP A 201 -24.75 5.55 -22.19
CA ASP A 201 -24.76 5.24 -20.76
C ASP A 201 -23.35 5.34 -20.17
N TYR A 202 -23.12 6.34 -19.31
CA TYR A 202 -21.86 6.49 -18.58
C TYR A 202 -21.93 5.89 -17.18
N PHE A 203 -20.94 5.06 -16.87
CA PHE A 203 -20.67 4.54 -15.53
C PHE A 203 -19.29 4.97 -15.07
N VAL A 204 -19.12 5.27 -13.78
CA VAL A 204 -17.86 5.68 -13.19
C VAL A 204 -17.38 4.68 -12.14
N PHE A 205 -16.06 4.45 -12.11
CA PHE A 205 -15.41 3.61 -11.09
C PHE A 205 -14.02 4.10 -10.73
N THR A 206 -13.59 3.78 -9.51
CA THR A 206 -12.20 3.94 -9.08
C THR A 206 -11.48 2.61 -9.25
N ALA A 207 -10.41 2.58 -10.04
CA ALA A 207 -9.66 1.36 -10.28
C ALA A 207 -9.03 0.84 -8.99
N THR A 208 -9.20 -0.45 -8.72
CA THR A 208 -8.59 -1.11 -7.55
C THR A 208 -7.38 -1.95 -7.92
N SER A 209 -7.21 -2.29 -9.20
CA SER A 209 -6.15 -3.13 -9.74
C SER A 209 -5.40 -2.45 -10.88
N GLY A 210 -4.29 -3.05 -11.29
CA GLY A 210 -3.49 -2.65 -12.45
C GLY A 210 -4.15 -2.97 -13.79
N THR A 211 -5.14 -3.87 -13.78
CA THR A 211 -5.94 -4.23 -14.94
C THR A 211 -7.40 -4.38 -14.57
N THR A 212 -8.30 -3.72 -15.30
CA THR A 212 -9.75 -3.84 -15.13
C THR A 212 -10.41 -4.39 -16.38
N THR A 213 -11.26 -5.40 -16.22
CA THR A 213 -12.12 -5.93 -17.28
C THR A 213 -13.57 -5.55 -17.00
N VAL A 214 -14.27 -5.03 -18.00
CA VAL A 214 -15.72 -4.83 -17.98
C VAL A 214 -16.34 -5.98 -18.76
N SER A 215 -17.13 -6.82 -18.10
CA SER A 215 -17.97 -7.80 -18.78
C SER A 215 -19.31 -7.19 -19.14
N PHE A 216 -19.78 -7.50 -20.34
CA PHE A 216 -21.04 -7.04 -20.90
C PHE A 216 -21.91 -8.24 -21.31
N SER A 217 -23.22 -8.15 -21.08
CA SER A 217 -24.20 -9.14 -21.51
C SER A 217 -25.57 -8.50 -21.81
N SER A 218 -26.10 -8.57 -23.02
CA SER A 218 -27.46 -8.09 -23.37
C SER A 218 -28.47 -9.20 -23.66
N GLY A 219 -28.04 -10.44 -23.88
CA GLY A 219 -28.96 -11.54 -24.23
C GLY A 219 -29.59 -11.40 -25.63
N HIS A 220 -29.27 -10.32 -26.34
CA HIS A 220 -29.63 -10.05 -27.72
C HIS A 220 -28.44 -10.25 -28.64
N TRP A 221 -28.65 -10.13 -29.96
CA TRP A 221 -27.64 -10.43 -30.99
C TRP A 221 -27.04 -9.17 -31.62
N ASP A 222 -27.52 -7.99 -31.24
CA ASP A 222 -27.10 -6.72 -31.78
C ASP A 222 -25.86 -6.20 -31.06
N ASP A 223 -25.03 -5.48 -31.80
CA ASP A 223 -23.72 -5.01 -31.36
C ASP A 223 -23.85 -3.75 -30.48
N HIS A 224 -23.34 -3.82 -29.25
CA HIS A 224 -23.10 -2.65 -28.41
C HIS A 224 -21.63 -2.24 -28.44
N GLN A 225 -21.37 -0.93 -28.53
CA GLN A 225 -20.03 -0.40 -28.35
C GLN A 225 -19.78 -0.13 -26.87
N VAL A 226 -18.89 -0.92 -26.27
CA VAL A 226 -18.50 -0.76 -24.86
C VAL A 226 -17.07 -0.23 -24.81
N THR A 227 -16.88 0.90 -24.12
CA THR A 227 -15.63 1.66 -24.10
C THR A 227 -15.18 1.92 -22.67
N ILE A 228 -13.89 1.72 -22.38
CA ILE A 228 -13.27 2.18 -21.13
C ILE A 228 -12.55 3.49 -21.44
N LEU A 229 -12.83 4.53 -20.63
CA LEU A 229 -12.28 5.87 -20.75
C LEU A 229 -11.51 6.22 -19.47
N ASN A 230 -10.45 7.03 -19.59
CA ASN A 230 -9.80 7.62 -18.41
C ASN A 230 -10.56 8.88 -17.93
N SER A 231 -10.14 9.47 -16.81
CA SER A 231 -10.75 10.69 -16.26
C SER A 231 -10.68 11.92 -17.18
N ALA A 232 -9.85 11.90 -18.23
CA ALA A 232 -9.78 12.94 -19.26
C ALA A 232 -10.65 12.60 -20.49
N GLN A 233 -11.53 11.61 -20.38
CA GLN A 233 -12.42 11.13 -21.44
C GLN A 233 -11.67 10.60 -22.69
N GLN A 234 -10.45 10.08 -22.50
CA GLN A 234 -9.70 9.43 -23.57
C GLN A 234 -9.97 7.94 -23.58
N THR A 235 -10.24 7.37 -24.76
CA THR A 235 -10.42 5.93 -24.96
C THR A 235 -9.15 5.17 -24.61
N MET A 236 -9.29 4.30 -23.60
CA MET A 236 -8.25 3.37 -23.18
C MET A 236 -8.40 2.02 -23.89
N SER A 237 -9.64 1.57 -24.10
CA SER A 237 -9.98 0.35 -24.82
C SER A 237 -11.45 0.37 -25.24
N GLN A 238 -11.79 -0.31 -26.34
CA GLN A 238 -13.15 -0.38 -26.88
C GLN A 238 -13.41 -1.76 -27.51
N SER A 239 -14.66 -2.21 -27.51
CA SER A 239 -15.10 -3.40 -28.23
C SER A 239 -16.57 -3.31 -28.66
N SER A 240 -16.86 -3.84 -29.86
CA SER A 240 -18.23 -4.12 -30.34
C SER A 240 -18.65 -5.50 -29.81
N ILE A 241 -19.75 -5.60 -29.06
CA ILE A 241 -20.16 -6.82 -28.35
C ILE A 241 -21.62 -7.14 -28.66
N SER A 242 -21.86 -8.31 -29.26
CA SER A 242 -23.15 -8.68 -29.85
C SER A 242 -24.05 -9.56 -28.98
N ASN A 243 -23.65 -9.95 -27.77
CA ASN A 243 -24.46 -10.73 -26.83
C ASN A 243 -23.76 -10.76 -25.48
N THR A 244 -22.62 -11.45 -25.41
CA THR A 244 -21.74 -11.50 -24.24
C THR A 244 -20.30 -11.25 -24.67
N GLY A 245 -19.58 -10.45 -23.89
CA GLY A 245 -18.19 -10.15 -24.17
C GLY A 245 -17.55 -9.36 -23.05
N SER A 246 -16.38 -8.82 -23.34
CA SER A 246 -15.68 -7.97 -22.38
C SER A 246 -14.74 -7.00 -23.07
N VAL A 247 -14.49 -5.88 -22.41
CA VAL A 247 -13.42 -4.94 -22.74
C VAL A 247 -12.47 -4.85 -21.56
N THR A 248 -11.15 -4.85 -21.82
CA THR A 248 -10.12 -4.85 -20.77
C THR A 248 -9.15 -3.71 -21.00
N SER A 249 -8.76 -3.04 -19.92
CA SER A 249 -7.72 -2.01 -19.96
C SER A 249 -6.78 -2.09 -18.78
N SER A 250 -5.54 -1.63 -18.99
CA SER A 250 -4.62 -1.34 -17.90
C SER A 250 -5.05 -0.07 -17.19
N THR A 251 -5.10 -0.14 -15.86
CA THR A 251 -5.59 0.92 -14.98
C THR A 251 -4.54 1.26 -13.92
N PHE A 252 -4.65 2.46 -13.35
CA PHE A 252 -3.82 2.85 -12.21
C PHE A 252 -4.68 2.89 -10.94
N ILE A 253 -4.23 2.19 -9.91
CA ILE A 253 -4.95 2.06 -8.64
C ILE A 253 -5.25 3.43 -8.04
N GLY A 254 -6.49 3.63 -7.60
CA GLY A 254 -6.97 4.88 -7.00
C GLY A 254 -7.35 5.97 -8.00
N GLN A 255 -7.12 5.75 -9.30
CA GLN A 255 -7.57 6.67 -10.34
C GLN A 255 -9.01 6.37 -10.78
N GLU A 256 -9.71 7.41 -11.22
CA GLU A 256 -11.06 7.33 -11.76
C GLU A 256 -11.06 7.01 -13.25
N TYR A 257 -11.98 6.13 -13.65
CA TYR A 257 -12.23 5.69 -15.01
C TYR A 257 -13.74 5.62 -15.27
N TYR A 258 -14.10 5.60 -16.54
CA TYR A 258 -15.48 5.51 -16.98
C TYR A 258 -15.66 4.30 -17.89
N VAL A 259 -16.85 3.71 -17.84
CA VAL A 259 -17.37 2.78 -18.84
C VAL A 259 -18.45 3.53 -19.61
N LEU A 260 -18.38 3.53 -20.93
CA LEU A 260 -19.39 4.07 -21.83
C LEU A 260 -19.99 2.92 -22.63
N VAL A 261 -21.31 2.76 -22.58
CA VAL A 261 -22.09 1.98 -23.55
C VAL A 261 -22.74 2.96 -24.51
N SER A 262 -22.36 2.94 -25.79
CA SER A 262 -22.91 3.92 -26.74
C SER A 262 -24.35 3.61 -27.11
N GLY A 263 -25.15 4.67 -27.25
CA GLY A 263 -26.55 4.59 -27.61
C GLY A 263 -26.83 3.94 -28.96
N SER A 264 -27.98 3.28 -29.07
CA SER A 264 -28.42 2.56 -30.27
C SER A 264 -29.91 2.74 -30.54
N ASP A 265 -30.30 2.84 -31.81
CA ASP A 265 -31.71 2.78 -32.24
C ASP A 265 -32.14 1.33 -32.53
N TYR A 266 -31.20 0.39 -32.51
CA TYR A 266 -31.41 -0.99 -32.96
C TYR A 266 -31.54 -1.98 -31.81
N ASP A 267 -30.99 -1.63 -30.64
CA ASP A 267 -31.02 -2.49 -29.47
C ASP A 267 -31.47 -1.68 -28.25
N GLN A 268 -32.76 -1.81 -27.94
CA GLN A 268 -33.42 -1.25 -26.76
C GLN A 268 -33.61 -2.33 -25.69
N GLU A 269 -32.71 -3.30 -25.57
CA GLU A 269 -32.85 -4.39 -24.62
C GLU A 269 -31.99 -4.14 -23.38
N GLU A 270 -32.40 -4.77 -22.26
CA GLU A 270 -31.61 -4.68 -21.03
C GLU A 270 -30.25 -5.35 -21.25
N TYR A 271 -29.17 -4.64 -20.92
CA TYR A 271 -27.85 -5.22 -20.76
C TYR A 271 -27.42 -5.26 -19.30
N THR A 272 -26.35 -5.99 -19.04
CA THR A 272 -25.69 -6.10 -17.73
C THR A 272 -24.21 -5.82 -17.88
N LEU A 273 -23.70 -4.92 -17.06
CA LEU A 273 -22.28 -4.65 -16.89
C LEU A 273 -21.78 -5.25 -15.58
N THR A 274 -20.55 -5.73 -15.56
CA THR A 274 -19.85 -6.12 -14.33
C THR A 274 -18.38 -5.78 -14.42
N LEU A 275 -17.86 -5.08 -13.42
CA LEU A 275 -16.43 -4.84 -13.27
C LEU A 275 -15.75 -6.06 -12.66
N ASN A 276 -14.74 -6.56 -13.37
CA ASN A 276 -13.92 -7.69 -13.00
C ASN A 276 -12.44 -7.24 -12.99
N PRO A 277 -11.92 -6.77 -11.85
CA PRO A 277 -10.48 -6.61 -11.66
C PRO A 277 -9.76 -7.90 -12.05
N SER A 278 -8.76 -7.80 -12.91
CA SER A 278 -7.99 -8.96 -13.37
C SER A 278 -6.70 -9.07 -12.57
N ASN A 279 -6.41 -10.28 -12.07
CA ASN A 279 -5.22 -10.55 -11.28
C ASN A 279 -3.92 -10.49 -12.11
N ASN A 280 -2.91 -9.85 -11.56
CA ASN A 280 -1.56 -9.75 -12.08
C ASN A 280 -0.63 -10.35 -11.02
N PRO A 281 0.10 -11.45 -11.33
CA PRO A 281 0.94 -12.09 -10.33
C PRO A 281 2.07 -11.16 -9.88
N PRO A 282 2.45 -11.18 -8.59
CA PRO A 282 3.56 -10.38 -8.11
C PRO A 282 4.88 -10.82 -8.74
N ILE A 283 5.79 -9.86 -8.84
CA ILE A 283 7.15 -10.04 -9.32
C ILE A 283 8.16 -9.58 -8.27
N GLY A 284 9.37 -10.11 -8.33
CA GLY A 284 10.44 -9.82 -7.38
C GLY A 284 10.74 -11.00 -6.46
N ASN A 285 11.75 -10.84 -5.62
CA ASN A 285 12.21 -11.87 -4.70
C ASN A 285 12.17 -11.36 -3.26
N LEU A 286 11.82 -12.25 -2.34
CA LEU A 286 12.01 -12.03 -0.91
C LEU A 286 13.45 -12.33 -0.52
N SER A 287 14.02 -11.51 0.35
CA SER A 287 15.32 -11.79 0.96
C SER A 287 15.22 -11.86 2.48
N ILE A 288 16.05 -12.71 3.09
CA ILE A 288 16.15 -12.87 4.53
C ILE A 288 17.50 -12.32 4.99
N ASN A 289 17.47 -11.20 5.70
CA ASN A 289 18.62 -10.53 6.27
C ASN A 289 18.93 -11.04 7.68
N GLY A 290 20.10 -10.70 8.23
CA GLY A 290 20.58 -11.15 9.55
C GLY A 290 21.61 -12.27 9.51
N ASP A 291 22.24 -12.58 10.64
CA ASP A 291 23.24 -13.65 10.73
C ASP A 291 22.58 -15.02 10.91
N LYS A 292 23.16 -16.05 10.29
CA LYS A 292 22.60 -17.41 10.25
C LYS A 292 23.19 -18.26 11.37
N SER A 293 23.10 -17.73 12.58
CA SER A 293 23.57 -18.38 13.80
C SER A 293 22.52 -18.26 14.92
N GLU A 294 22.51 -19.25 15.81
CA GLU A 294 21.63 -19.26 16.98
C GLU A 294 21.67 -17.93 17.75
N GLY A 295 20.50 -17.48 18.22
CA GLY A 295 20.32 -16.24 18.98
C GLY A 295 20.17 -14.99 18.11
N GLN A 296 20.55 -15.04 16.83
CA GLN A 296 20.44 -13.93 15.90
C GLN A 296 19.01 -13.74 15.39
N THR A 297 18.70 -12.53 14.95
CA THR A 297 17.39 -12.20 14.36
C THR A 297 17.47 -12.18 12.84
N LEU A 298 16.61 -12.96 12.21
CA LEU A 298 16.36 -12.91 10.77
C LEU A 298 15.23 -11.91 10.48
N THR A 299 15.41 -11.08 9.47
CA THR A 299 14.41 -10.07 9.07
C THR A 299 14.05 -10.26 7.60
N VAL A 300 12.75 -10.28 7.29
CA VAL A 300 12.29 -10.33 5.91
C VAL A 300 12.35 -8.96 5.26
N ASP A 301 13.02 -8.88 4.11
CA ASP A 301 13.04 -7.71 3.25
C ASP A 301 12.17 -7.95 2.00
N THR A 302 11.14 -7.12 1.89
CA THR A 302 10.12 -7.13 0.84
C THR A 302 10.29 -5.99 -0.16
N SER A 303 11.38 -5.21 -0.10
CA SER A 303 11.58 -3.98 -0.88
C SER A 303 11.62 -4.19 -2.39
N LEU A 304 11.98 -5.40 -2.84
CA LEU A 304 12.01 -5.78 -4.25
C LEU A 304 10.72 -6.43 -4.75
N LEU A 305 9.75 -6.66 -3.87
CA LEU A 305 8.46 -7.20 -4.26
C LEU A 305 7.62 -6.08 -4.89
N VAL A 306 7.07 -6.34 -6.06
CA VAL A 306 6.20 -5.41 -6.79
C VAL A 306 4.99 -6.18 -7.29
N ASP A 307 3.84 -5.55 -7.17
CA ASP A 307 2.57 -6.07 -7.68
C ASP A 307 1.88 -4.95 -8.46
N LEU A 308 1.43 -5.24 -9.68
CA LEU A 308 0.73 -4.28 -10.52
C LEU A 308 -0.68 -3.98 -9.98
N ASP A 309 -1.25 -4.93 -9.26
CA ASP A 309 -2.51 -4.80 -8.53
C ASP A 309 -2.34 -4.24 -7.12
N GLY A 310 -1.10 -3.87 -6.77
CA GLY A 310 -0.75 -3.23 -5.52
C GLY A 310 -0.53 -4.23 -4.40
N LEU A 311 0.38 -3.89 -3.49
CA LEU A 311 0.70 -4.72 -2.34
C LEU A 311 -0.28 -4.47 -1.20
N GLY A 312 -0.84 -5.56 -0.67
CA GLY A 312 -1.63 -5.55 0.56
C GLY A 312 -0.79 -5.59 1.83
N ALA A 313 -1.47 -5.71 2.98
CA ALA A 313 -0.80 -5.98 4.24
C ALA A 313 -0.24 -7.40 4.26
N PHE A 314 1.05 -7.55 4.58
CA PHE A 314 1.70 -8.84 4.64
C PHE A 314 1.38 -9.61 5.93
N ALA A 315 1.02 -10.88 5.75
CA ALA A 315 1.09 -11.90 6.80
C ALA A 315 2.33 -12.78 6.56
N TYR A 316 3.08 -13.04 7.62
CA TYR A 316 4.31 -13.84 7.56
C TYR A 316 4.06 -15.21 8.21
N GLN A 317 4.81 -16.20 7.74
CA GLN A 317 4.94 -17.50 8.39
C GLN A 317 6.35 -18.03 8.15
N TRP A 318 7.13 -18.16 9.22
CA TRP A 318 8.47 -18.75 9.15
C TRP A 318 8.40 -20.26 9.06
N LEU A 319 9.35 -20.87 8.34
CA LEU A 319 9.43 -22.31 8.12
C LEU A 319 10.83 -22.81 8.48
N ARG A 320 10.89 -23.98 9.12
CA ARG A 320 12.11 -24.75 9.39
C ARG A 320 12.07 -26.01 8.53
N ASP A 321 13.06 -26.16 7.65
CA ASP A 321 13.12 -27.25 6.65
C ASP A 321 11.81 -27.43 5.87
N GLY A 322 11.17 -26.31 5.51
CA GLY A 322 9.90 -26.28 4.78
C GLY A 322 8.64 -26.54 5.62
N VAL A 323 8.76 -26.68 6.95
CA VAL A 323 7.63 -26.88 7.86
C VAL A 323 7.37 -25.62 8.68
N ASP A 324 6.11 -25.18 8.74
CA ASP A 324 5.70 -24.00 9.50
C ASP A 324 6.16 -24.06 10.97
N ILE A 325 6.85 -23.01 11.43
CA ILE A 325 7.23 -22.84 12.84
C ILE A 325 6.05 -22.21 13.57
N TYR A 326 5.56 -22.91 14.59
CA TYR A 326 4.31 -22.54 15.27
C TYR A 326 4.36 -21.11 15.83
N LEU A 327 3.38 -20.29 15.43
CA LEU A 327 3.18 -18.89 15.84
C LEU A 327 4.25 -17.88 15.39
N GLU A 328 5.23 -18.29 14.59
CA GLU A 328 6.25 -17.37 14.07
C GLU A 328 5.73 -16.65 12.82
N ASN A 329 4.96 -15.59 13.06
CA ASN A 329 4.20 -14.86 12.06
C ASN A 329 4.57 -13.37 11.94
N SER A 330 5.70 -12.98 12.51
CA SER A 330 6.23 -11.63 12.46
C SER A 330 7.24 -11.45 11.32
N GLN A 331 7.50 -10.21 10.91
CA GLN A 331 8.55 -9.88 9.92
C GLN A 331 9.95 -10.28 10.40
N ASN A 332 10.14 -10.38 11.72
CA ASN A 332 11.38 -10.81 12.35
C ASN A 332 11.21 -12.20 12.99
N TYR A 333 12.26 -13.01 12.94
CA TYR A 333 12.33 -14.30 13.61
C TYR A 333 13.65 -14.44 14.36
N GLN A 334 13.57 -14.74 15.66
CA GLN A 334 14.76 -14.98 16.47
C GLN A 334 15.14 -16.46 16.38
N LEU A 335 16.36 -16.73 15.91
CA LEU A 335 16.91 -18.07 15.81
C LEU A 335 17.13 -18.67 17.19
N THR A 336 16.78 -19.94 17.33
CA THR A 336 16.87 -20.72 18.57
C THR A 336 17.80 -21.92 18.39
N ALA A 337 18.14 -22.59 19.48
CA ALA A 337 18.89 -23.85 19.45
C ALA A 337 18.25 -24.92 18.54
N LEU A 338 16.91 -24.90 18.40
CA LEU A 338 16.17 -25.85 17.58
C LEU A 338 16.38 -25.64 16.07
N ASP A 339 16.90 -24.49 15.67
CA ASP A 339 17.14 -24.16 14.27
C ASP A 339 18.52 -24.64 13.79
N ILE A 340 19.44 -24.97 14.70
CA ILE A 340 20.80 -25.38 14.35
C ILE A 340 20.78 -26.57 13.39
N GLY A 341 21.52 -26.45 12.28
CA GLY A 341 21.60 -27.45 11.21
C GLY A 341 20.40 -27.45 10.25
N SER A 342 19.30 -26.79 10.61
CA SER A 342 18.12 -26.64 9.76
C SER A 342 18.28 -25.44 8.82
N LYS A 343 17.55 -25.42 7.72
CA LYS A 343 17.40 -24.23 6.89
C LYS A 343 16.11 -23.51 7.25
N ILE A 344 16.15 -22.17 7.15
CA ILE A 344 15.01 -21.32 7.45
C ILE A 344 14.51 -20.67 6.16
N SER A 345 13.20 -20.58 5.99
CA SER A 345 12.57 -19.80 4.93
C SER A 345 11.34 -19.08 5.49
N VAL A 346 10.76 -18.17 4.71
CA VAL A 346 9.53 -17.48 5.07
C VAL A 346 8.53 -17.53 3.93
N ARG A 347 7.27 -17.74 4.27
CA ARG A 347 6.12 -17.58 3.39
C ARG A 347 5.43 -16.28 3.74
N ILE A 348 5.22 -15.43 2.75
CA ILE A 348 4.40 -14.23 2.85
C ILE A 348 3.10 -14.47 2.10
N SER A 349 1.99 -13.97 2.65
CA SER A 349 0.73 -13.84 1.94
C SER A 349 0.08 -12.47 2.13
N TYR A 350 -0.61 -11.97 1.11
CA TYR A 350 -1.39 -10.73 1.19
C TYR A 350 -2.58 -10.76 0.22
N ILE A 351 -3.57 -9.89 0.46
CA ILE A 351 -4.65 -9.63 -0.49
C ILE A 351 -4.31 -8.37 -1.30
N ASP A 352 -4.25 -8.47 -2.62
CA ASP A 352 -3.98 -7.33 -3.51
C ASP A 352 -5.24 -6.51 -3.84
N GLY A 353 -5.08 -5.51 -4.70
CA GLY A 353 -6.18 -4.67 -5.19
C GLY A 353 -7.12 -5.33 -6.21
N ALA A 354 -6.76 -6.49 -6.76
CA ALA A 354 -7.67 -7.36 -7.51
C ALA A 354 -8.50 -8.28 -6.58
N GLY A 355 -8.22 -8.27 -5.27
CA GLY A 355 -8.89 -9.10 -4.27
C GLY A 355 -8.37 -10.53 -4.21
N LYS A 356 -7.20 -10.79 -4.80
CA LYS A 356 -6.57 -12.11 -4.82
C LYS A 356 -5.64 -12.29 -3.64
N ASN A 357 -5.67 -13.49 -3.05
CA ASN A 357 -4.66 -13.91 -2.08
C ASN A 357 -3.39 -14.39 -2.80
N GLU A 358 -2.34 -13.59 -2.70
CA GLU A 358 -1.02 -13.87 -3.24
C GLU A 358 -0.14 -14.55 -2.18
N ILE A 359 0.71 -15.49 -2.62
CA ILE A 359 1.61 -16.25 -1.74
C ILE A 359 3.00 -16.32 -2.37
N ILE A 360 4.01 -15.84 -1.64
CA ILE A 360 5.40 -15.85 -2.07
C ILE A 360 6.25 -16.52 -0.99
N ASN A 361 7.13 -17.43 -1.39
CA ASN A 361 8.13 -18.02 -0.50
C ASN A 361 9.49 -17.42 -0.78
N SER A 362 10.27 -17.17 0.27
CA SER A 362 11.69 -16.86 0.11
C SER A 362 12.47 -18.08 -0.36
N GLN A 363 13.69 -17.86 -0.80
CA GLN A 363 14.69 -18.92 -0.80
C GLN A 363 15.00 -19.36 0.63
N GLU A 364 15.41 -20.62 0.78
CA GLU A 364 15.93 -21.13 2.05
C GLU A 364 17.29 -20.49 2.35
N THR A 365 17.54 -20.22 3.63
CA THR A 365 18.89 -19.87 4.09
C THR A 365 19.83 -21.05 3.92
N ILE A 366 21.13 -20.79 4.08
CA ILE A 366 22.06 -21.85 4.48
C ILE A 366 21.64 -22.44 5.85
N ALA A 367 22.18 -23.61 6.19
CA ALA A 367 21.94 -24.22 7.49
C ALA A 367 22.38 -23.29 8.63
N ILE A 368 21.56 -23.16 9.66
CA ILE A 368 21.86 -22.30 10.81
C ILE A 368 22.99 -22.92 11.63
N SER A 369 23.96 -22.09 11.98
CA SER A 369 25.10 -22.48 12.83
C SER A 369 24.80 -22.26 14.32
N SER A 370 25.55 -22.93 15.20
CA SER A 370 25.50 -22.61 16.63
C SER A 370 26.00 -21.19 16.90
N ALA A 371 25.58 -20.60 18.02
CA ALA A 371 26.08 -19.28 18.42
C ALA A 371 27.62 -19.31 18.57
N LYS A 372 28.29 -18.26 18.10
CA LYS A 372 29.73 -18.07 18.35
C LYS A 372 29.89 -17.54 19.77
N THR A 373 30.09 -18.44 20.73
CA THR A 373 30.28 -18.09 22.15
C THR A 373 31.69 -17.56 22.43
N ALA A 374 31.91 -16.98 23.61
CA ALA A 374 33.27 -16.62 24.05
C ALA A 374 34.21 -17.84 24.01
N GLN A 375 33.71 -19.04 24.35
CA GLN A 375 34.48 -20.28 24.23
C GLN A 375 34.79 -20.66 22.77
N TYR A 376 33.85 -20.45 21.84
CA TYR A 376 34.11 -20.67 20.41
C TYR A 376 35.29 -19.83 19.94
N TYR A 377 35.32 -18.54 20.28
CA TYR A 377 36.44 -17.65 19.94
C TYR A 377 37.71 -18.03 20.68
N HIS A 378 37.61 -18.35 21.97
CA HIS A 378 38.75 -18.76 22.78
C HIS A 378 39.49 -19.96 22.17
N ASN A 379 38.74 -20.95 21.66
CA ASN A 379 39.31 -22.15 21.03
C ASN A 379 40.06 -21.88 19.71
N LEU A 380 39.90 -20.70 19.11
CA LEU A 380 40.60 -20.31 17.89
C LEU A 380 41.99 -19.76 18.17
N PHE A 381 42.23 -19.19 19.35
CA PHE A 381 43.55 -18.70 19.72
C PHE A 381 44.57 -19.84 19.80
N PHE A 382 45.85 -19.50 19.61
CA PHE A 382 46.94 -20.36 20.02
C PHE A 382 46.93 -20.55 21.54
N ASP A 383 47.51 -21.65 22.02
CA ASP A 383 47.49 -22.05 23.43
C ASP A 383 48.26 -21.06 24.35
N ASP A 384 48.98 -20.10 23.75
CA ASP A 384 49.75 -19.04 24.42
C ASP A 384 48.91 -17.77 24.70
N PHE A 385 47.58 -17.86 24.69
CA PHE A 385 46.74 -16.74 25.10
C PHE A 385 46.85 -16.51 26.62
N ASP A 386 47.73 -15.58 27.01
CA ASP A 386 47.75 -15.02 28.34
C ASP A 386 46.51 -14.12 28.51
N ASP A 387 45.69 -14.40 29.52
CA ASP A 387 44.43 -13.74 29.86
C ASP A 387 44.62 -12.28 30.30
N VAL A 388 45.23 -11.44 29.44
CA VAL A 388 45.45 -10.02 29.66
C VAL A 388 44.15 -9.27 29.37
N ARG A 389 43.11 -9.59 30.15
CA ARG A 389 42.04 -8.62 30.37
C ARG A 389 42.61 -7.51 31.22
N TRP A 390 42.19 -6.28 30.97
CA TRP A 390 42.47 -5.16 31.85
C TRP A 390 41.76 -5.43 33.19
N GLU A 391 42.42 -6.16 34.09
CA GLU A 391 41.91 -6.40 35.44
C GLU A 391 41.88 -5.06 36.18
N ASN A 392 40.73 -4.38 36.16
CA ASN A 392 40.18 -3.56 37.25
C ASN A 392 38.96 -2.74 36.75
N ASN A 393 37.77 -3.02 37.29
CA ASN A 393 36.54 -2.19 37.25
C ASN A 393 36.23 -1.48 35.92
N ILE A 394 35.45 -2.15 35.07
CA ILE A 394 34.99 -1.70 33.75
C ILE A 394 33.84 -0.66 33.85
N ASP A 395 33.91 0.25 34.81
CA ASP A 395 33.09 1.47 34.78
C ASP A 395 33.81 2.48 33.85
N GLN A 396 33.59 2.33 32.53
CA GLN A 396 34.11 3.18 31.45
C GLN A 396 35.62 3.42 31.51
N ALA A 397 36.40 2.44 31.08
CA ALA A 397 37.84 2.59 31.01
C ALA A 397 38.22 3.52 29.85
N ALA A 398 38.55 4.78 30.18
CA ALA A 398 39.14 5.72 29.26
C ALA A 398 40.67 5.54 29.27
N TYR A 399 41.23 5.09 28.15
CA TYR A 399 42.66 4.89 27.97
C TYR A 399 43.25 5.97 27.09
N THR A 400 44.38 6.50 27.53
CA THR A 400 45.17 7.43 26.74
C THR A 400 46.20 6.66 25.91
N PHE A 401 46.39 7.05 24.65
CA PHE A 401 47.46 6.51 23.81
C PHE A 401 48.35 7.62 23.25
N GLY A 402 49.61 7.31 22.99
CA GLY A 402 50.54 8.25 22.39
C GLY A 402 51.74 7.59 21.74
N PHE A 403 52.58 8.42 21.14
CA PHE A 403 53.74 7.98 20.37
C PHE A 403 55.04 8.30 21.10
N ALA A 404 56.05 7.46 20.91
CA ALA A 404 57.40 7.72 21.40
C ALA A 404 57.96 9.05 20.87
N THR A 405 58.74 9.73 21.71
CA THR A 405 59.48 10.96 21.42
C THR A 405 60.94 10.79 21.86
N PRO A 406 61.86 11.68 21.47
CA PRO A 406 63.27 11.56 21.89
C PRO A 406 63.42 11.68 23.40
N GLU A 407 62.53 12.47 24.02
CA GLU A 407 62.53 12.79 25.43
C GLU A 407 62.09 11.58 26.28
N ASN A 408 61.18 10.74 25.78
CA ASN A 408 60.70 9.57 26.49
C ASN A 408 61.43 8.27 26.07
N LYS A 409 62.40 8.35 25.14
CA LYS A 409 63.21 7.22 24.60
C LYS A 409 63.99 6.41 25.65
N TYR A 410 64.15 6.92 26.87
CA TYR A 410 64.75 6.17 27.99
C TYR A 410 63.81 5.15 28.65
N LEU A 411 62.48 5.24 28.48
CA LEU A 411 61.51 4.26 29.01
C LEU A 411 61.56 2.89 28.30
N TRP A 412 62.49 2.72 27.35
CA TRP A 412 62.54 1.65 26.35
C TRP A 412 63.78 0.76 26.50
N THR A 413 64.60 0.98 27.54
CA THR A 413 65.87 0.27 27.76
C THR A 413 65.72 -1.18 28.22
N ASP A 414 64.51 -1.59 28.61
CA ASP A 414 64.26 -2.89 29.23
C ASP A 414 64.06 -4.04 28.20
N PHE A 415 64.03 -3.75 26.89
CA PHE A 415 63.59 -4.71 25.86
C PHE A 415 64.65 -5.08 24.81
N GLU A 416 65.93 -4.78 25.05
CA GLU A 416 67.03 -5.04 24.07
C GLU A 416 66.75 -4.50 22.66
N LEU A 417 65.91 -3.45 22.54
CA LEU A 417 65.49 -2.90 21.26
C LEU A 417 66.66 -2.17 20.58
N GLN A 418 66.87 -2.52 19.31
CA GLN A 418 67.79 -1.86 18.40
C GLN A 418 67.04 -0.94 17.45
N ASN A 419 67.67 0.15 17.00
CA ASN A 419 67.14 1.06 15.98
C ASN A 419 65.76 1.67 16.27
N VAL A 420 65.42 1.91 17.55
CA VAL A 420 64.16 2.57 17.92
C VAL A 420 64.10 3.98 17.30
N ARG A 421 63.03 4.26 16.54
CA ARG A 421 62.75 5.57 15.94
C ARG A 421 61.31 6.02 16.18
N GLU A 422 61.09 7.30 15.96
CA GLU A 422 59.74 7.86 15.94
C GLU A 422 58.97 7.43 14.69
N PHE A 423 57.65 7.38 14.84
CA PHE A 423 56.73 7.33 13.71
C PHE A 423 56.76 8.65 12.95
N THR A 424 56.76 8.56 11.62
CA THR A 424 56.40 9.66 10.73
C THR A 424 54.93 10.03 10.92
N ASN A 425 54.52 11.24 10.49
CA ASN A 425 53.12 11.66 10.60
C ASN A 425 52.15 10.71 9.89
N SER A 426 52.52 10.21 8.71
CA SER A 426 51.68 9.26 7.96
C SER A 426 51.53 7.92 8.69
N GLU A 427 52.54 7.47 9.41
CA GLU A 427 52.45 6.24 10.21
C GLU A 427 51.60 6.49 11.47
N LYS A 428 51.73 7.65 12.11
CA LYS A 428 50.86 8.06 13.24
C LYS A 428 49.39 8.05 12.83
N ASP A 429 49.07 8.62 11.67
CA ASP A 429 47.70 8.68 11.15
C ASP A 429 47.10 7.28 10.98
N ILE A 430 47.90 6.30 10.53
CA ILE A 430 47.43 4.91 10.36
C ILE A 430 47.16 4.25 11.72
N VAL A 431 48.04 4.45 12.71
CA VAL A 431 47.83 3.92 14.06
C VAL A 431 46.61 4.57 14.72
N ILE A 432 46.45 5.90 14.59
CA ILE A 432 45.26 6.63 15.08
C ILE A 432 43.99 6.06 14.45
N LYS A 433 44.00 5.81 13.13
CA LYS A 433 42.86 5.20 12.46
C LYS A 433 42.59 3.78 12.97
N ALA A 434 43.62 2.96 13.18
CA ALA A 434 43.47 1.61 13.71
C ALA A 434 42.89 1.61 15.14
N MET A 435 43.34 2.53 16.00
CA MET A 435 42.76 2.76 17.33
C MET A 435 41.28 3.18 17.23
N SER A 436 40.94 4.06 16.28
CA SER A 436 39.56 4.48 16.04
C SER A 436 38.69 3.32 15.58
N ASP A 437 39.16 2.50 14.64
CA ASP A 437 38.40 1.34 14.13
C ASP A 437 38.09 0.35 15.28
N TRP A 438 39.06 0.08 16.16
CA TRP A 438 38.84 -0.76 17.35
C TRP A 438 37.93 -0.09 18.39
N GLY A 439 38.01 1.23 18.57
CA GLY A 439 37.11 1.97 19.46
C GLY A 439 35.67 2.01 18.95
N GLU A 440 35.45 2.01 17.64
CA GLU A 440 34.12 1.83 17.04
C GLU A 440 33.61 0.40 17.22
N ALA A 441 34.50 -0.59 17.12
CA ALA A 441 34.17 -1.99 17.33
C ALA A 441 33.86 -2.33 18.80
N LEU A 442 34.46 -1.61 19.76
CA LEU A 442 34.32 -1.85 21.19
C LEU A 442 33.94 -0.56 21.92
N PRO A 443 32.67 -0.11 21.82
CA PRO A 443 32.24 1.20 22.32
C PRO A 443 32.30 1.34 23.84
N GLU A 444 32.43 0.24 24.60
CA GLU A 444 32.63 0.29 26.06
C GLU A 444 34.04 0.78 26.45
N VAL A 445 35.00 0.79 25.52
CA VAL A 445 36.38 1.22 25.74
C VAL A 445 36.67 2.51 24.95
N HIS A 446 37.10 3.55 25.65
CA HIS A 446 37.33 4.86 25.04
C HIS A 446 38.82 5.17 24.91
N PHE A 447 39.31 5.33 23.68
CA PHE A 447 40.69 5.74 23.42
C PHE A 447 40.81 7.24 23.16
N THR A 448 41.72 7.89 23.88
CA THR A 448 42.03 9.32 23.68
C THR A 448 43.50 9.50 23.36
N GLN A 449 43.83 10.21 22.29
CA GLN A 449 45.21 10.55 21.97
C GLN A 449 45.76 11.58 22.96
N SER A 450 46.97 11.36 23.47
CA SER A 450 47.70 12.30 24.32
C SER A 450 48.69 13.12 23.49
N ASP A 451 48.53 14.45 23.48
CA ASP A 451 49.32 15.37 22.65
C ASP A 451 50.51 16.04 23.39
N ASP A 452 50.66 15.81 24.69
CA ASP A 452 51.45 16.65 25.60
C ASP A 452 52.78 16.02 26.09
N GLY A 453 53.14 14.83 25.62
CA GLY A 453 54.34 14.13 26.09
C GLY A 453 54.24 13.58 27.53
N SER A 454 53.02 13.53 28.10
CA SER A 454 52.76 12.83 29.35
C SER A 454 52.94 11.31 29.19
N ARG A 455 52.67 10.53 30.25
CA ARG A 455 52.79 9.05 30.23
C ARG A 455 51.42 8.43 29.89
N PRO A 456 51.03 8.25 28.61
CA PRO A 456 49.80 7.55 28.24
C PRO A 456 49.78 6.11 28.74
N ASP A 457 48.58 5.54 28.77
CA ASP A 457 48.35 4.14 29.16
C ASP A 457 48.87 3.19 28.08
N LEU A 458 48.73 3.59 26.80
CA LEU A 458 49.27 2.91 25.62
C LEU A 458 50.35 3.76 24.96
N PHE A 459 51.52 3.18 24.74
CA PHE A 459 52.62 3.85 24.07
C PHE A 459 53.05 3.08 22.83
N PHE A 460 53.08 3.75 21.68
CA PHE A 460 53.51 3.17 20.41
C PHE A 460 54.91 3.66 20.00
N CYS A 461 55.77 2.74 19.58
CA CYS A 461 57.02 3.07 18.87
C CYS A 461 57.35 2.07 17.74
N ILE A 462 58.35 2.43 16.92
CA ILE A 462 58.99 1.53 15.94
C ILE A 462 60.39 1.16 16.45
N GLY A 463 60.71 -0.13 16.43
CA GLY A 463 62.06 -0.64 16.75
C GLY A 463 62.30 -2.05 16.20
N SER A 464 63.55 -2.52 16.31
CA SER A 464 64.01 -3.85 15.86
C SER A 464 64.63 -4.65 17.01
N THR A 465 64.75 -5.97 16.89
CA THR A 465 65.46 -6.82 17.88
C THR A 465 66.54 -7.68 17.21
N PRO A 466 67.53 -8.21 17.97
CA PRO A 466 68.57 -9.08 17.42
C PRO A 466 68.06 -10.43 16.90
N TYR A 467 66.83 -10.83 17.24
CA TYR A 467 66.29 -12.17 17.02
C TYR A 467 65.51 -12.35 15.71
N GLY A 468 65.44 -11.31 14.86
CA GLY A 468 64.75 -11.37 13.57
C GLY A 468 63.61 -10.37 13.43
N THR A 469 63.02 -10.39 12.24
CA THR A 469 61.93 -9.52 11.78
C THR A 469 60.62 -9.90 12.47
N ASP A 470 59.66 -8.97 12.49
CA ASP A 470 58.21 -9.24 12.68
C ASP A 470 57.62 -9.00 14.09
N GLY A 471 56.35 -8.56 14.06
CA GLY A 471 55.48 -7.99 15.12
C GLY A 471 55.61 -8.65 16.49
N TYR A 472 55.68 -7.83 17.55
CA TYR A 472 55.80 -8.33 18.92
C TYR A 472 55.33 -7.27 19.91
N TRP A 473 54.24 -7.57 20.61
CA TRP A 473 53.78 -6.83 21.75
C TRP A 473 54.40 -7.37 23.04
N ASN A 474 54.66 -6.50 24.01
CA ASN A 474 55.18 -6.91 25.32
C ASN A 474 54.64 -5.98 26.41
N SER A 475 53.72 -6.49 27.24
CA SER A 475 53.18 -5.74 28.36
C SER A 475 54.17 -5.75 29.54
N THR A 476 54.49 -4.58 30.09
CA THR A 476 55.28 -4.49 31.33
C THR A 476 54.52 -3.71 32.38
N TRP A 477 54.08 -4.42 33.43
CA TRP A 477 53.46 -3.84 34.61
C TRP A 477 54.50 -3.00 35.36
N SER A 478 54.53 -1.69 35.09
CA SER A 478 55.49 -0.79 35.72
C SER A 478 54.80 0.40 36.35
N LEU A 479 54.29 0.16 37.57
CA LEU A 479 54.38 0.99 38.80
C LEU A 479 53.35 0.48 39.83
N PRO A 480 53.54 0.69 41.14
CA PRO A 480 52.62 0.19 42.18
C PRO A 480 51.16 0.64 42.02
N ASP A 481 50.90 1.72 41.27
CA ASP A 481 49.60 2.42 41.23
C ASP A 481 49.07 2.71 39.81
N ARG A 482 49.71 2.22 38.73
CA ARG A 482 49.23 2.45 37.34
C ARG A 482 49.70 1.37 36.36
N ILE A 483 48.81 0.96 35.44
CA ILE A 483 49.14 0.10 34.31
C ILE A 483 49.75 0.97 33.21
N VAL A 484 50.99 0.67 32.79
CA VAL A 484 51.60 1.26 31.60
C VAL A 484 51.82 0.14 30.61
N ILE A 485 50.96 0.01 29.60
CA ILE A 485 51.15 -0.97 28.54
C ILE A 485 52.06 -0.32 27.48
N LYS A 486 53.28 -0.85 27.40
CA LYS A 486 54.24 -0.44 26.37
C LYS A 486 53.99 -1.30 25.14
N SER A 487 53.46 -0.72 24.07
CA SER A 487 53.10 -1.46 22.88
C SER A 487 54.10 -1.18 21.75
N LEU A 488 54.91 -2.16 21.43
CA LEU A 488 55.85 -2.06 20.32
C LEU A 488 55.18 -2.55 19.04
N ILE A 489 55.07 -1.70 18.02
CA ILE A 489 54.69 -2.15 16.68
C ILE A 489 55.98 -2.29 15.88
N ARG A 490 56.41 -3.53 15.65
CA ARG A 490 57.60 -3.80 14.83
C ARG A 490 57.24 -3.65 13.36
N PHE A 491 58.07 -2.92 12.62
CA PHE A 491 57.98 -2.83 11.17
C PHE A 491 59.32 -3.20 10.56
N ASP A 492 59.32 -4.17 9.65
CA ASP A 492 60.50 -4.46 8.83
C ASP A 492 60.51 -3.53 7.62
N GLU A 493 61.33 -2.48 7.67
CA GLU A 493 61.54 -1.56 6.55
C GLU A 493 62.11 -2.25 5.30
N SER A 494 62.63 -3.48 5.43
CA SER A 494 63.17 -4.27 4.32
C SER A 494 62.13 -5.17 3.63
N ASN A 495 60.91 -5.31 4.17
CA ASN A 495 59.83 -6.10 3.59
C ASN A 495 58.71 -5.22 2.99
N PRO A 496 58.75 -4.92 1.68
CA PRO A 496 57.79 -4.01 1.03
C PRO A 496 56.36 -4.57 0.91
N ASN A 497 56.13 -5.83 1.30
CA ASN A 497 54.81 -6.48 1.22
C ASN A 497 54.00 -6.39 2.53
N ILE A 498 54.60 -5.93 3.63
CA ILE A 498 53.88 -5.77 4.91
C ILE A 498 52.99 -4.54 4.84
N ASN A 499 51.67 -4.74 4.93
CA ASN A 499 50.72 -3.64 5.03
C ASN A 499 50.73 -3.08 6.47
N PHE A 500 51.38 -1.93 6.65
CA PHE A 500 51.53 -1.23 7.94
C PHE A 500 50.20 -1.08 8.70
N ARG A 501 49.08 -0.84 7.99
CA ARG A 501 47.76 -0.72 8.61
C ARG A 501 47.26 -2.05 9.19
N LYS A 502 47.51 -3.15 8.50
CA LYS A 502 47.11 -4.48 8.99
C LYS A 502 47.86 -4.81 10.28
N THR A 503 49.18 -4.61 10.28
CA THR A 503 50.01 -4.83 11.46
C THR A 503 49.56 -3.96 12.63
N ALA A 504 49.26 -2.69 12.39
CA ALA A 504 48.74 -1.82 13.45
C ALA A 504 47.42 -2.36 14.03
N LEU A 505 46.46 -2.78 13.19
CA LEU A 505 45.21 -3.36 13.67
C LEU A 505 45.42 -4.66 14.45
N HIS A 506 46.26 -5.56 13.96
CA HIS A 506 46.56 -6.84 14.60
C HIS A 506 47.18 -6.63 16.00
N GLU A 507 48.24 -5.81 16.09
CA GLU A 507 48.90 -5.52 17.36
C GLU A 507 47.98 -4.79 18.33
N ILE A 508 47.10 -3.90 17.85
CA ILE A 508 46.10 -3.26 18.70
C ILE A 508 45.08 -4.27 19.20
N GLY A 509 44.62 -5.20 18.37
CA GLY A 509 43.76 -6.29 18.83
C GLY A 509 44.43 -7.09 19.95
N ASN A 510 45.73 -7.38 19.81
CA ASN A 510 46.52 -8.03 20.85
C ASN A 510 46.55 -7.22 22.16
N ILE A 511 46.76 -5.90 22.10
CA ILE A 511 46.69 -4.99 23.28
C ILE A 511 45.33 -5.05 23.98
N LEU A 512 44.25 -5.27 23.23
CA LEU A 512 42.90 -5.42 23.76
C LEU A 512 42.67 -6.82 24.34
N GLY A 513 43.70 -7.65 24.49
CA GLY A 513 43.53 -9.01 24.98
C GLY A 513 42.82 -9.90 23.97
N LEU A 514 43.03 -9.66 22.67
CA LEU A 514 42.93 -10.72 21.68
C LEU A 514 44.30 -11.40 21.57
N GLY A 515 44.35 -12.62 21.08
CA GLY A 515 45.60 -13.27 20.70
C GLY A 515 45.61 -13.56 19.21
N ASP A 516 46.72 -14.14 18.75
CA ASP A 516 46.79 -14.68 17.41
C ASP A 516 45.84 -15.89 17.31
N ILE A 517 44.99 -15.90 16.30
CA ILE A 517 44.14 -17.06 16.00
C ILE A 517 44.80 -17.96 14.95
N LYS A 518 44.57 -19.27 15.11
CA LYS A 518 45.03 -20.32 14.21
C LYS A 518 44.51 -20.03 12.78
N PRO A 519 45.38 -20.05 11.75
CA PRO A 519 44.95 -19.80 10.37
C PRO A 519 43.78 -20.68 9.94
N ASN A 520 42.71 -20.08 9.41
CA ASN A 520 41.53 -20.82 9.01
C ASN A 520 41.04 -20.34 7.64
N PRO A 521 40.96 -21.21 6.62
CA PRO A 521 40.55 -20.81 5.27
C PRO A 521 39.10 -20.31 5.19
N ASN A 522 38.30 -20.46 6.24
CA ASN A 522 36.91 -20.02 6.32
C ASN A 522 36.70 -18.82 7.25
N ILE A 523 37.77 -18.28 7.84
CA ILE A 523 37.74 -17.07 8.66
C ILE A 523 38.58 -16.02 7.92
N ASP A 524 38.10 -14.78 7.91
CA ASP A 524 38.88 -13.62 7.48
C ASP A 524 38.93 -12.70 8.68
N SER A 525 40.05 -12.70 9.38
CA SER A 525 40.26 -11.97 10.63
C SER A 525 41.60 -11.27 10.61
N ILE A 526 41.64 -10.04 11.13
CA ILE A 526 42.91 -9.33 11.31
C ILE A 526 43.81 -9.99 12.36
N MET A 527 43.23 -10.82 13.24
CA MET A 527 43.92 -11.52 14.32
C MET A 527 44.52 -12.86 13.89
N GLU A 528 44.33 -13.28 12.65
CA GLU A 528 45.00 -14.48 12.18
C GLU A 528 46.52 -14.28 12.09
N ASP A 529 47.26 -15.36 12.35
CA ASP A 529 48.72 -15.36 12.35
C ASP A 529 49.29 -14.69 11.07
N PRO A 530 50.03 -13.57 11.21
CA PRO A 530 50.54 -12.79 10.09
C PRO A 530 51.60 -13.53 9.25
N PHE A 531 52.11 -14.68 9.71
CA PHE A 531 53.13 -15.48 9.02
C PHE A 531 52.58 -16.46 7.97
N GLN A 532 51.24 -16.58 7.84
CA GLN A 532 50.63 -17.47 6.85
C GLN A 532 49.96 -16.67 5.70
N TYR A 533 50.40 -16.94 4.47
CA TYR A 533 50.22 -16.13 3.24
C TYR A 533 48.78 -16.03 2.67
N THR A 534 47.73 -16.18 3.47
CA THR A 534 46.34 -16.27 2.98
C THR A 534 45.40 -15.14 3.40
N TYR A 535 45.90 -13.98 3.85
CA TYR A 535 45.03 -12.89 4.35
C TYR A 535 44.73 -11.75 3.37
N SER A 536 43.43 -11.47 3.20
CA SER A 536 42.94 -10.51 2.22
C SER A 536 42.53 -9.15 2.82
N SER A 537 42.01 -9.10 4.05
CA SER A 537 41.41 -7.87 4.61
C SER A 537 42.46 -6.78 4.96
N ASN A 538 42.14 -5.50 4.69
CA ASN A 538 42.95 -4.32 5.05
C ASN A 538 42.32 -3.54 6.24
N GLY A 539 41.40 -4.16 6.96
CA GLY A 539 40.55 -3.54 7.99
C GLY A 539 39.88 -4.61 8.87
N LEU A 540 39.27 -4.19 9.98
CA LEU A 540 38.48 -5.08 10.83
C LEU A 540 37.33 -5.70 10.02
N THR A 541 37.14 -6.99 10.16
CA THR A 541 36.01 -7.73 9.57
C THR A 541 34.87 -7.85 10.58
N ASP A 542 33.69 -8.26 10.12
CA ASP A 542 32.56 -8.58 11.01
C ASP A 542 32.94 -9.70 12.02
N PHE A 543 33.89 -10.57 11.63
CA PHE A 543 34.42 -11.59 12.52
C PHE A 543 35.21 -10.96 13.67
N ASP A 544 36.12 -10.02 13.38
CA ASP A 544 36.93 -9.31 14.38
C ASP A 544 36.05 -8.55 15.38
N VAL A 545 35.07 -7.80 14.84
CA VAL A 545 34.10 -7.03 15.64
C VAL A 545 33.25 -7.94 16.52
N SER A 546 32.74 -9.05 15.97
CA SER A 546 31.95 -10.01 16.75
C SER A 546 32.78 -10.72 17.83
N MET A 547 34.04 -11.05 17.52
CA MET A 547 34.97 -11.68 18.45
C MET A 547 35.26 -10.78 19.65
N ILE A 548 35.71 -9.54 19.43
CA ILE A 548 36.05 -8.62 20.53
C ILE A 548 34.83 -8.33 21.41
N ASN A 549 33.67 -8.04 20.83
CA ASN A 549 32.44 -7.77 21.58
C ASN A 549 32.02 -8.97 22.43
N THR A 550 32.13 -10.18 21.89
CA THR A 550 31.74 -11.40 22.60
C THR A 550 32.69 -11.71 23.76
N ILE A 551 34.00 -11.52 23.56
CA ILE A 551 35.02 -11.79 24.59
C ILE A 551 34.92 -10.76 25.73
N TYR A 552 34.76 -9.48 25.40
CA TYR A 552 34.69 -8.40 26.39
C TYR A 552 33.42 -8.39 27.23
N ASN A 553 32.27 -8.75 26.64
CA ASN A 553 31.00 -8.81 27.35
C ASN A 553 30.75 -10.16 28.08
N TYR A 554 31.77 -11.02 28.18
CA TYR A 554 31.68 -12.30 28.87
C TYR A 554 32.13 -12.17 30.34
N ASP A 555 31.18 -12.23 31.27
CA ASP A 555 31.38 -12.11 32.72
C ASP A 555 31.83 -13.43 33.43
N GLY A 556 32.01 -14.51 32.68
CA GLY A 556 32.35 -15.83 33.24
C GLY A 556 33.86 -16.12 33.29
N ASN A 557 34.27 -17.02 34.19
CA ASN A 557 35.57 -17.69 34.05
C ASN A 557 35.47 -18.64 32.85
N LEU A 558 36.31 -18.48 31.84
CA LEU A 558 36.44 -19.47 30.76
C LEU A 558 37.01 -20.75 31.39
N GLU A 559 36.26 -21.86 31.38
CA GLU A 559 36.83 -23.15 31.76
C GLU A 559 37.79 -23.57 30.64
N ILE A 560 39.09 -23.48 30.90
CA ILE A 560 40.11 -24.10 30.07
C ILE A 560 39.89 -25.62 30.18
N ILE A 561 39.19 -26.20 29.23
CA ILE A 561 39.13 -27.67 29.09
C ILE A 561 40.49 -28.09 28.53
N THR A 562 41.41 -28.40 29.45
CA THR A 562 42.75 -28.96 29.19
C THR A 562 42.70 -30.29 28.45
#